data_AF-A0A127SK67-F1
#
_entry.id   AF-A0A127SK67-F1
#
_cell.length_a   1.000
_cell.length_b   1.000
_cell.length_c   1.000
_cell.angle_alpha   90.00
_cell.angle_beta   90.00
_cell.angle_gamma   90.00
#
_symmetry.space_group_name_H-M   'P 1'
#
loop_
_entity.id
_entity.type
_entity.pdbx_description
1 polymer ?
#
loop_
_entity_poly.entity_id
_entity_poly.type
_entity_poly.pdbx_seq_one_letter_code
_entity_poly.pdbx_strand_id
1 'polypeptide(L)' 'MPFSSEYNGLGYGKFKDAVADSVIATLEPIQNEYDRISADKAYLQQVMDSGRERASAIAHKTMLKVRKKLGIAPWKL' A
#
# COMPACT_ATOMS: atom_id res chain seq x y z
N MET A 1 29.51 1.06 -17.43
CA MET A 1 28.59 0.47 -16.44
C MET A 1 29.34 -0.65 -15.72
N PRO A 2 29.51 -0.59 -14.39
CA PRO A 2 30.35 -1.54 -13.65
C PRO A 2 29.74 -2.94 -13.48
N PHE A 3 28.43 -3.10 -13.71
CA PHE A 3 27.70 -4.34 -13.45
C PHE A 3 28.13 -5.52 -14.34
N SER A 4 28.61 -5.25 -15.56
CA SER A 4 28.96 -6.30 -16.52
C SER A 4 30.39 -6.82 -16.40
N SER A 5 31.30 -6.07 -15.74
CA SER A 5 32.68 -6.53 -15.56
C SER A 5 32.83 -7.54 -14.41
N GLU A 6 31.99 -7.43 -13.36
CA GLU A 6 32.05 -8.30 -12.19
C GLU A 6 31.59 -9.74 -12.44
N TYR A 7 30.80 -9.97 -13.50
CA TYR A 7 30.26 -11.29 -13.84
C TYR A 7 30.79 -11.85 -15.16
N ASN A 8 31.79 -11.18 -15.75
CA ASN A 8 32.37 -11.61 -17.02
C ASN A 8 33.24 -12.87 -16.78
N GLY A 9 32.75 -14.03 -17.26
CA GLY A 9 33.40 -15.33 -17.06
C GLY A 9 32.90 -16.15 -15.87
N LEU A 10 32.04 -15.58 -15.00
CA LEU A 10 31.32 -16.30 -13.95
C LEU A 10 29.98 -16.73 -14.55
N GLY A 11 29.85 -18.01 -14.95
CA GLY A 11 28.68 -18.50 -15.71
C GLY A 11 27.31 -18.10 -15.14
N TYR A 12 26.29 -18.10 -16.02
CA TYR A 12 24.91 -17.63 -15.79
C TYR A 12 24.23 -18.05 -14.46
N GLY A 13 24.68 -19.13 -13.82
CA GLY A 13 24.19 -19.55 -12.49
C GLY A 13 24.48 -18.52 -11.39
N LYS A 14 25.73 -18.08 -11.23
CA LYS A 14 26.11 -17.11 -10.19
C LYS A 14 25.43 -15.75 -10.36
N PHE A 15 25.19 -15.36 -11.62
CA PHE A 15 24.43 -14.15 -11.92
C PHE A 15 22.97 -14.26 -11.45
N LYS A 16 22.31 -15.40 -11.67
CA LYS A 16 20.94 -15.64 -11.20
C LYS A 16 20.85 -15.66 -9.68
N ASP A 17 21.83 -16.27 -9.01
CA ASP A 17 21.90 -16.30 -7.55
C ASP A 17 22.02 -14.88 -6.98
N ALA A 18 22.93 -14.06 -7.50
CA ALA A 18 23.09 -12.68 -7.07
C ALA A 18 21.83 -11.82 -7.28
N VAL A 19 21.12 -12.03 -8.39
CA VAL A 19 19.83 -11.37 -8.64
C VAL A 19 18.76 -11.86 -7.67
N ALA A 20 18.70 -13.16 -7.39
CA ALA A 20 17.75 -13.72 -6.44
C ALA A 20 17.99 -13.16 -5.03
N ASP A 21 19.24 -13.14 -4.57
CA ASP A 21 19.62 -12.58 -3.27
C ASP A 21 19.23 -11.10 -3.16
N SER A 22 19.47 -10.31 -4.21
CA SER A 22 19.08 -8.89 -4.24
C SER A 22 17.56 -8.70 -4.16
N VAL A 23 16.78 -9.52 -4.85
CA VAL A 23 15.31 -9.49 -4.81
C VAL A 23 14.80 -9.88 -3.43
N ILE A 24 15.34 -10.96 -2.85
CA ILE A 24 14.97 -11.44 -1.51
C ILE A 24 15.26 -10.35 -0.48
N ALA A 25 16.48 -9.81 -0.46
CA ALA A 25 16.87 -8.77 0.49
C ALA A 25 16.01 -7.50 0.37
N THR A 26 15.50 -7.21 -0.83
CA THR A 26 14.60 -6.06 -1.04
C THR A 26 13.18 -6.33 -0.53
N LEU A 27 12.66 -7.54 -0.75
CA LEU A 27 11.28 -7.89 -0.41
C LEU A 27 11.09 -8.31 1.05
N GLU A 28 12.11 -8.91 1.69
CA GLU A 28 12.06 -9.37 3.07
C GLU A 28 11.57 -8.31 4.07
N PRO A 29 12.09 -7.06 4.10
CA PRO A 29 11.58 -6.05 5.03
C PRO A 29 10.12 -5.66 4.76
N ILE A 30 9.68 -5.69 3.50
CA ILE A 30 8.29 -5.38 3.12
C ILE A 30 7.35 -6.48 3.61
N GLN A 31 7.74 -7.75 3.45
CA GLN A 31 6.96 -8.90 3.92
C GLN A 31 6.86 -8.91 5.44
N ASN A 32 7.96 -8.67 6.15
CA ASN A 32 7.97 -8.59 7.61
C ASN A 32 7.04 -7.48 8.12
N GLU A 33 7.04 -6.31 7.48
CA GLU A 33 6.16 -5.21 7.86
C GLU A 33 4.69 -5.50 7.52
N TYR A 34 4.44 -6.14 6.38
CA TYR A 34 3.11 -6.62 6.03
C TYR A 34 2.56 -7.60 7.07
N ASP A 35 3.35 -8.58 7.49
CA ASP A 35 2.94 -9.58 8.48
C ASP A 35 2.68 -8.93 9.84
N ARG A 36 3.55 -8.01 10.26
CA ARG A 36 3.39 -7.22 11.49
C ARG A 36 2.06 -6.45 11.50
N ILE A 37 1.77 -5.71 10.42
CA ILE A 37 0.54 -4.92 10.29
C ILE A 37 -0.69 -5.82 10.16
N SER A 38 -0.58 -6.91 9.41
CA SER A 38 -1.70 -7.83 9.13
C SER A 38 -2.14 -8.60 10.37
N ALA A 39 -1.20 -8.89 11.28
CA ALA A 39 -1.47 -9.50 12.56
C ALA A 39 -2.15 -8.54 13.55
N ASP A 40 -1.87 -7.23 13.45
CA ASP A 40 -2.46 -6.21 14.33
C ASP A 40 -3.85 -5.76 13.85
N LYS A 41 -4.86 -6.53 14.21
CA LYS A 41 -6.26 -6.24 13.87
C LYS A 41 -6.76 -4.92 14.48
N ALA A 42 -6.26 -4.54 15.65
CA ALA A 42 -6.68 -3.30 16.31
C ALA A 42 -6.17 -2.08 15.55
N TYR A 43 -4.91 -2.09 15.14
CA TYR A 43 -4.33 -1.05 14.29
C TYR A 43 -5.06 -0.94 12.94
N LEU A 44 -5.34 -2.06 12.28
CA LEU A 44 -6.12 -2.07 11.03
C LEU A 44 -7.49 -1.43 11.22
N GLN A 45 -8.21 -1.78 12.29
CA GLN A 45 -9.51 -1.19 12.60
C GLN A 45 -9.41 0.32 12.82
N GLN A 46 -8.43 0.78 13.59
CA GLN A 46 -8.18 2.20 13.82
C GLN A 46 -7.93 2.96 12.51
N VAL A 47 -7.09 2.41 11.62
CA VAL A 47 -6.79 3.03 10.32
C VAL A 47 -8.04 3.09 9.45
N MET A 48 -8.84 2.02 9.41
CA MET A 48 -10.10 1.98 8.67
C MET A 48 -11.11 3.00 9.20
N ASP A 49 -11.24 3.14 10.52
CA ASP A 49 -12.16 4.12 11.12
C ASP A 49 -11.73 5.55 10.84
N SER A 50 -10.45 5.87 11.01
CA SER A 50 -9.91 7.19 10.65
C SER A 50 -10.05 7.49 9.15
N GLY A 51 -9.87 6.47 8.29
CA GLY A 51 -10.12 6.58 6.85
C GLY A 51 -11.59 6.86 6.54
N ARG A 52 -12.50 6.12 7.18
CA ARG A 52 -13.95 6.26 7.06
C ARG A 52 -14.42 7.66 7.45
N GLU A 53 -13.97 8.19 8.58
CA GLU A 53 -14.34 9.53 9.04
C GLU A 53 -13.96 10.61 8.01
N ARG A 54 -12.71 10.58 7.54
CA ARG A 54 -12.20 11.52 6.54
C ARG A 54 -12.95 11.42 5.22
N ALA A 55 -13.12 10.19 4.71
CA ALA A 55 -13.83 9.95 3.46
C ALA A 55 -15.30 10.37 3.55
N SER A 56 -15.97 10.04 4.66
CA SER A 56 -17.37 10.39 4.89
C SER A 56 -17.56 11.90 4.96
N ALA A 57 -16.68 12.63 5.64
CA ALA A 57 -16.74 14.09 5.70
C ALA A 57 -16.62 14.75 4.31
N ILE A 58 -15.75 14.22 3.44
CA ILE A 58 -15.58 14.71 2.06
C ILE A 58 -16.81 14.36 1.22
N ALA A 59 -17.25 13.11 1.23
CA ALA A 59 -18.40 12.63 0.48
C ALA A 59 -19.69 13.37 0.87
N HIS A 60 -19.87 13.65 2.16
CA HIS A 60 -21.02 14.37 2.68
C HIS A 60 -21.14 15.76 2.06
N LYS A 61 -20.06 16.52 1.93
CA LYS A 61 -20.06 17.85 1.29
C LYS A 61 -20.57 17.80 -0.15
N THR A 62 -20.14 16.78 -0.91
CA THR A 62 -20.58 16.59 -2.29
C THR A 62 -22.05 16.18 -2.33
N MET A 63 -22.45 15.21 -1.48
CA MET A 63 -23.81 14.71 -1.44
C MET A 63 -24.83 15.76 -1.01
N LEU A 64 -24.48 16.68 -0.11
CA LEU A 64 -25.33 17.82 0.23
C LEU A 64 -25.66 18.67 -1.00
N LYS A 65 -24.67 18.96 -1.86
CA LYS A 65 -24.88 19.72 -3.10
C LYS A 65 -25.79 18.98 -4.08
N VAL A 66 -25.55 17.68 -4.27
CA VAL A 66 -26.35 16.82 -5.15
C VAL A 66 -27.80 16.77 -4.66
N ARG A 67 -28.01 16.47 -3.38
CA ARG A 67 -29.35 16.38 -2.78
C ARG A 67 -30.10 17.70 -2.85
N LYS A 68 -29.42 18.84 -2.61
CA LYS A 68 -30.01 20.16 -2.79
C LYS A 68 -30.51 20.39 -4.23
N LYS A 69 -29.73 19.97 -5.23
CA LYS A 69 -30.13 20.09 -6.65
C LYS A 69 -31.31 19.18 -7.02
N LEU A 70 -31.44 18.04 -6.35
CA LEU A 70 -32.50 17.06 -6.57
C LEU A 70 -33.76 17.30 -5.70
N GLY A 71 -33.73 18.29 -4.79
CA GLY A 71 -34.84 18.55 -3.87
C GLY A 71 -34.98 17.50 -2.74
N ILE A 72 -33.93 16.74 -2.45
CA ILE A 72 -33.94 15.68 -1.43
C ILE A 72 -33.44 16.23 -0.09
N ALA A 73 -34.14 15.94 1.01
CA ALA A 73 -33.75 16.38 2.36
C ALA A 73 -32.35 15.86 2.77
N PRO A 74 -31.51 16.64 3.47
CA PRO A 74 -30.19 16.20 3.90
C PRO A 74 -30.27 15.16 5.04
N TRP A 75 -29.28 14.27 5.13
CA TRP A 75 -29.09 13.39 6.29
C TRP A 75 -28.01 13.96 7.22
N LYS A 76 -27.96 13.48 8.48
CA LYS A 76 -26.86 13.80 9.39
C LYS A 76 -25.79 12.72 9.36
N LEU A 77 -24.52 13.15 9.38
CA LEU A 77 -23.39 12.31 9.72
C LEU A 77 -23.48 11.85 11.17
#